data_AF-A0A7Z9DWD1-F1
#
_entry.id   AF-A0A7Z9DWD1-F1
#
_cell.length_a   1.000
_cell.length_b   1.000
_cell.length_c   1.000
_cell.angle_alpha   90.00
_cell.angle_beta   90.00
_cell.angle_gamma   90.00
#
_symmetry.space_group_name_H-M   'P 1'
#
loop_
_entity.id
_entity.type
_entity.pdbx_description
1 polymer ?
#
loop_
_entity_poly.entity_id
_entity_poly.type
_entity_poly.pdbx_seq_one_letter_code
_entity_poly.pdbx_strand_id
1 'polypeptide(L)' 'MLRQSDVARILGVSHQRVSQLRLRHRIEFAWDENVGTWVTTTEEVEHFLERRAQRSAVVCSQETSFSK' A
#
# COMPACT_ATOMS: atom_id res chain seq x y z
N MET A 1 -15.52 3.02 -1.92
CA MET A 1 -14.84 1.78 -1.46
C MET A 1 -14.14 1.14 -2.64
N LEU A 2 -12.92 0.68 -2.44
CA LEU A 2 -12.02 0.15 -3.47
C LEU A 2 -11.84 -1.36 -3.29
N ARG A 3 -12.02 -2.13 -4.36
CA ARG A 3 -11.71 -3.57 -4.35
C ARG A 3 -10.21 -3.78 -4.54
N GLN A 4 -9.72 -4.99 -4.27
CA GLN A 4 -8.29 -5.33 -4.48
C GLN A 4 -7.82 -5.02 -5.92
N SER A 5 -8.67 -5.24 -6.94
CA SER A 5 -8.37 -4.90 -8.33
C SER A 5 -8.22 -3.40 -8.57
N ASP A 6 -9.01 -2.56 -7.89
CA ASP A 6 -8.92 -1.11 -8.01
C ASP A 6 -7.64 -0.61 -7.34
N VAL A 7 -7.32 -1.14 -6.15
CA VAL A 7 -6.05 -0.86 -5.47
C VAL A 7 -4.85 -1.29 -6.30
N ALA A 8 -4.92 -2.44 -6.98
CA ALA A 8 -3.87 -2.91 -7.87
C ALA A 8 -3.60 -1.91 -9.01
N ARG A 9 -4.67 -1.36 -9.61
CA ARG A 9 -4.60 -0.33 -10.65
C ARG A 9 -4.00 0.97 -10.11
N ILE A 10 -4.44 1.45 -8.94
CA ILE A 10 -3.95 2.67 -8.31
C ILE A 10 -2.45 2.56 -7.95
N LEU A 11 -2.05 1.44 -7.36
CA LEU A 11 -0.67 1.22 -6.93
C LEU A 11 0.27 0.81 -8.08
N GLY A 12 -0.27 0.51 -9.27
CA GLY A 12 0.51 0.01 -10.41
C GLY A 12 1.16 -1.35 -10.13
N VAL A 13 0.50 -2.24 -9.39
CA VAL A 13 1.03 -3.56 -9.02
C VAL A 13 0.06 -4.68 -9.39
N SER A 14 0.54 -5.94 -9.34
CA SER A 14 -0.31 -7.10 -9.58
C SER A 14 -1.31 -7.33 -8.45
N HIS A 15 -2.43 -7.99 -8.78
CA HIS A 15 -3.44 -8.37 -7.78
C HIS A 15 -2.85 -9.25 -6.66
N GLN A 16 -1.97 -10.18 -7.01
CA GLN A 16 -1.26 -11.02 -6.04
C GLN A 16 -0.45 -10.19 -5.05
N ARG A 17 0.16 -9.08 -5.50
CA ARG A 17 0.89 -8.17 -4.62
C ARG A 17 -0.04 -7.48 -3.64
N VAL A 18 -1.22 -7.03 -4.08
CA VAL A 18 -2.23 -6.45 -3.19
C VAL A 18 -2.71 -7.47 -2.16
N SER A 19 -2.95 -8.72 -2.56
CA SER A 19 -3.32 -9.80 -1.62
C SER A 19 -2.25 -10.03 -0.55
N GLN A 20 -0.96 -9.97 -0.91
CA GLN A 20 0.14 -10.04 0.06
C GLN A 20 0.17 -8.83 1.00
N LEU A 21 -0.08 -7.62 0.48
CA LEU A 21 -0.14 -6.41 1.32
C LEU A 21 -1.24 -6.50 2.36
N ARG A 22 -2.42 -7.01 1.97
CA ARG A 22 -3.53 -7.31 2.89
C ARG A 22 -3.13 -8.35 3.95
N LEU A 23 -2.62 -9.50 3.53
CA LEU A 23 -2.22 -10.58 4.45
C LEU A 23 -1.11 -10.16 5.42
N ARG A 24 -0.29 -9.18 5.05
CA ARG A 24 0.75 -8.61 5.90
C ARG A 24 0.31 -7.37 6.68
N HIS A 25 -1.00 -7.05 6.70
CA HIS A 25 -1.55 -5.88 7.38
C HIS A 25 -0.83 -4.57 7.02
N ARG A 26 -0.46 -4.42 5.75
CA ARG A 26 0.17 -3.20 5.23
C ARG A 26 -0.84 -2.19 4.72
N ILE A 27 -2.00 -2.69 4.29
CA ILE A 27 -3.18 -1.93 3.89
C ILE A 27 -4.35 -2.66 4.53
N GLU A 28 -5.16 -1.95 5.29
CA GLU A 28 -6.33 -2.52 5.94
C GLU A 28 -7.45 -2.76 4.92
N PHE A 29 -8.04 -3.96 4.96
CA PHE A 29 -9.23 -4.29 4.17
C PHE A 29 -10.30 -4.82 5.12
N ALA A 30 -11.52 -4.37 4.93
CA ALA A 30 -12.70 -4.90 5.62
C ALA A 30 -13.53 -5.75 4.66
N TRP A 31 -14.19 -6.78 5.18
CA TRP A 31 -15.21 -7.51 4.43
C TRP A 31 -16.47 -6.65 4.33
N ASP A 32 -16.93 -6.39 3.11
CA ASP A 32 -18.19 -5.70 2.85
C ASP A 32 -19.24 -6.74 2.43
N GLU A 33 -20.29 -6.88 3.23
CA GLU A 33 -21.37 -7.84 3.00
C GLU A 33 -22.27 -7.47 1.80
N ASN A 34 -22.44 -6.17 1.52
CA ASN A 34 -23.25 -5.71 0.39
C ASN A 34 -22.59 -6.04 -0.95
N VAL A 35 -21.26 -5.98 -0.99
CA VAL A 35 -20.46 -6.25 -2.19
C VAL A 35 -19.95 -7.70 -2.22
N GLY A 36 -19.96 -8.40 -1.09
CA GLY A 36 -19.50 -9.78 -0.95
C GLY A 36 -17.98 -9.92 -1.19
N THR A 37 -17.19 -8.91 -0.81
CA THR A 37 -15.74 -8.92 -1.04
C THR A 37 -14.99 -8.05 -0.03
N TRP A 38 -13.67 -8.26 0.05
CA TRP A 38 -12.75 -7.37 0.77
C TRP A 38 -12.60 -6.05 0.03
N VAL A 39 -12.84 -4.95 0.74
CA VAL A 39 -12.71 -3.57 0.25
C VAL A 39 -11.88 -2.72 1.20
N THR A 40 -11.34 -1.62 0.69
CA THR A 40 -10.65 -0.59 1.46
C THR A 40 -11.21 0.78 1.12
N THR A 41 -10.85 1.79 1.91
CA THR A 41 -11.11 3.20 1.62
C THR A 41 -9.98 3.80 0.79
N THR A 42 -10.23 4.96 0.17
CA THR A 42 -9.20 5.69 -0.59
C THR A 42 -8.14 6.25 0.36
N GLU A 43 -8.57 6.74 1.51
CA GLU A 43 -7.74 7.33 2.57
C GLU A 43 -6.68 6.33 3.07
N GLU A 44 -7.03 5.05 3.24
CA GLU A 44 -6.05 4.03 3.66
C GLU A 44 -5.02 3.72 2.57
N VAL A 45 -5.42 3.80 1.30
CA VAL A 45 -4.50 3.63 0.17
C VAL A 45 -3.54 4.83 0.08
N GLU A 46 -4.03 6.05 0.27
CA GLU A 46 -3.21 7.27 0.33
C GLU A 46 -2.23 7.21 1.51
N HIS A 47 -2.70 6.86 2.70
CA HIS A 47 -1.85 6.69 3.88
C HIS A 47 -0.79 5.59 3.67
N PHE A 48 -1.08 4.52 2.93
CA PHE A 48 -0.07 3.54 2.54
C PHE A 48 0.98 4.13 1.59
N LEU A 49 0.58 4.93 0.61
CA LEU A 49 1.48 5.59 -0.34
C LEU A 49 2.42 6.58 0.37
N GLU A 50 1.89 7.37 1.31
CA GLU A 50 2.68 8.29 2.14
C GLU A 50 3.72 7.53 2.98
N ARG A 51 3.30 6.47 3.70
CA ARG A 51 4.22 5.61 4.46
C ARG A 51 5.26 4.94 3.57
N ARG A 52 4.91 4.60 2.33
CA ARG A 52 5.85 4.05 1.35
C ARG A 52 6.87 5.09 0.90
N ALA A 53 6.44 6.31 0.61
CA ALA A 53 7.31 7.42 0.23
C ALA A 53 8.29 7.77 1.36
N GLN A 54 7.83 7.83 2.61
CA GLN A 54 8.68 8.06 3.78
C GLN A 54 9.77 6.99 3.94
N ARG A 55 9.43 5.70 3.75
CA ARG A 55 10.42 4.62 3.77
C ARG A 55 11.46 4.75 2.65
N SER A 56 11.04 5.14 1.44
CA SER A 56 11.98 5.38 0.34
C SER A 56 12.89 6.58 0.61
N ALA A 57 12.37 7.64 1.23
CA ALA A 57 13.15 8.82 1.59
C ALA A 57 14.23 8.50 2.65
N VAL A 58 13.89 7.70 3.67
CA VAL A 58 14.83 7.26 4.70
C VAL A 58 15.99 6.43 4.14
N VAL A 59 15.75 5.66 3.08
CA VAL A 59 16.81 4.87 2.41
C VAL A 59 17.78 5.77 1.62
N CYS A 60 17.33 6.92 1.12
CA CYS A 60 18.16 7.82 0.32
C CYS A 60 19.10 8.72 1.15
N SER A 61 18.87 8.87 2.46
CA SER A 61 19.66 9.76 3.32
C SER A 61 20.91 9.12 3.96
N GLN A 62 21.27 7.88 3.62
CA GLN A 62 22.44 7.20 4.21
C GLN A 62 23.71 7.22 3.34
N GLU A 63 23.72 7.84 2.16
CA GLU A 63 24.89 7.84 1.25
C GLU A 63 25.72 9.13 1.20
N THR A 64 25.63 10.01 2.20
CA THR A 64 26.53 11.19 2.28
C THR A 64 27.20 11.31 3.63
N SER A 65 27.97 10.30 4.05
CA SER A 65 28.91 10.43 5.18
C SER A 65 30.04 9.41 5.10
N PHE A 66 30.72 9.26 3.97
CA PHE A 66 32.09 8.72 3.96
C PHE A 66 32.82 9.19 2.70
N SER A 67 33.58 10.26 2.82
CA SER A 67 34.96 10.33 2.31
C SER A 67 35.68 11.49 2.98
N LYS A 68 36.85 11.15 3.50
CA LYS A 68 37.75 11.93 4.34
C LYS A 68 38.93 12.40 3.51
#